data_AF-A0A5T2QR64-F1
#
_entry.id   AF-A0A5T2QR64-F1
#
_cell.length_a   1.000
_cell.length_b   1.000
_cell.length_c   1.000
_cell.angle_alpha   90.00
_cell.angle_beta   90.00
_cell.angle_gamma   90.00
#
_symmetry.space_group_name_H-M   'P 1'
#
loop_
_entity.id
_entity.type
_entity.pdbx_description
1 polymer ?
#
loop_
_entity_poly.entity_id
_entity_poly.type
_entity_poly.pdbx_seq_one_letter_code
_entity_poly.pdbx_strand_id
1 'polypeptide(L)'
;LYLKLRKEYSRKYVVDAISQCSPTEILMHQPSEDDSKKSHDVRMKELKTLLNKDITSCFEKTFYSNPYIKELRDTDQQNILLKIKNLSPSITKLHEKYKAEFDDDSKLLNAGKEKSTRLKEVEDYLIGIGGYTENSKKDFENSYIESGAYDLVVRYGFEVNDLFSKTIRDN
;
A
#
# COMPACT_ATOMS: atom_id res chain seq x y z
N LEU A 1 -7.35 35.36 5.09
CA LEU A 1 -5.95 34.91 5.12
C LEU A 1 -5.80 33.55 5.82
N TYR A 2 -6.24 33.42 7.07
CA TYR A 2 -6.15 32.17 7.85
C TYR A 2 -6.77 30.93 7.18
N LEU A 3 -7.95 31.04 6.56
CA LEU A 3 -8.58 29.91 5.85
C LEU A 3 -7.69 29.30 4.75
N LYS A 4 -6.95 30.14 4.01
CA LYS A 4 -6.01 29.68 2.99
C LYS A 4 -4.82 28.96 3.63
N LEU A 5 -4.28 29.53 4.71
CA LEU A 5 -3.18 28.92 5.47
C LEU A 5 -3.58 27.55 6.02
N ARG A 6 -4.74 27.44 6.68
CA ARG A 6 -5.28 26.18 7.21
C ARG A 6 -5.35 25.11 6.14
N LYS A 7 -5.90 25.45 4.97
CA LYS A 7 -6.06 24.52 3.86
C LYS A 7 -4.70 24.04 3.33
N GLU A 8 -3.76 24.96 3.14
CA GLU A 8 -2.41 24.61 2.66
C GLU A 8 -1.64 23.76 3.67
N TYR A 9 -1.69 24.10 4.96
CA TYR A 9 -1.00 23.34 6.00
C TYR A 9 -1.62 21.96 6.22
N SER A 10 -2.95 21.85 6.16
CA SER A 10 -3.65 20.55 6.17
C SER A 10 -3.25 19.70 4.96
N ARG A 11 -3.14 20.30 3.77
CA ARG A 11 -2.66 19.60 2.56
C ARG A 11 -1.23 19.10 2.70
N LYS A 12 -0.33 19.93 3.23
CA LYS A 12 1.07 19.53 3.46
C LYS A 12 1.17 18.39 4.47
N TYR A 13 0.44 18.48 5.58
CA TYR A 13 0.34 17.37 6.53
C TYR A 13 -0.15 16.09 5.85
N VAL A 14 -1.19 16.17 5.01
CA VAL A 14 -1.71 14.99 4.29
C VAL A 14 -0.62 14.33 3.43
N VAL A 15 0.15 15.12 2.68
CA VAL A 15 1.24 14.61 1.85
C VAL A 15 2.33 13.96 2.70
N ASP A 16 2.77 14.63 3.77
CA ASP A 16 3.81 14.12 4.67
C ASP A 16 3.38 12.80 5.34
N ALA A 17 2.13 12.74 5.80
CA ALA A 17 1.56 11.57 6.47
C ALA A 17 1.39 10.38 5.51
N ILE A 18 0.89 10.61 4.29
CA ILE A 18 0.76 9.55 3.27
C ILE A 18 2.13 8.99 2.90
N SER A 19 3.11 9.86 2.67
CA SER A 19 4.49 9.48 2.34
C SER A 19 5.10 8.51 3.36
N GLN A 20 4.86 8.75 4.65
CA GLN A 20 5.47 7.97 5.74
C GLN A 20 4.65 6.73 6.14
N CYS A 21 3.33 6.82 6.06
CA CYS A 21 2.44 5.84 6.68
C CYS A 21 1.81 4.89 5.68
N SER A 22 1.72 5.26 4.40
CA SER A 22 1.07 4.43 3.39
C SER A 22 1.91 3.22 2.99
N PRO A 23 1.29 2.05 2.80
CA PRO A 23 1.91 0.88 2.17
C PRO A 23 2.41 1.12 0.72
N THR A 24 2.05 2.25 0.09
CA THR A 24 2.53 2.61 -1.26
C THR A 24 4.03 2.88 -1.33
N GLU A 25 4.76 2.90 -0.21
CA GLU A 25 6.23 2.97 -0.17
C GLU A 25 6.88 1.91 -1.08
N ILE A 26 6.23 0.77 -1.28
CA ILE A 26 6.69 -0.29 -2.17
C ILE A 26 6.86 0.14 -3.64
N LEU A 27 6.16 1.19 -4.08
CA LEU A 27 6.31 1.76 -5.43
C LEU A 27 7.59 2.60 -5.57
N MET A 28 8.16 3.05 -4.45
CA MET A 28 9.36 3.89 -4.43
C MET A 28 10.64 3.06 -4.33
N HIS A 29 10.53 1.74 -4.17
CA HIS A 29 11.68 0.86 -4.08
C HIS A 29 12.15 0.44 -5.47
N GLN A 30 13.39 0.79 -5.83
CA GLN A 30 14.06 0.19 -6.98
C GLN A 30 14.49 -1.23 -6.62
N PRO A 31 14.12 -2.25 -7.41
CA PRO A 31 14.57 -3.62 -7.15
C PRO A 31 16.10 -3.69 -7.17
N SER A 32 16.68 -4.12 -6.07
CA SER A 32 18.11 -4.41 -5.95
C SER A 32 18.45 -5.81 -6.48
N GLU A 33 19.74 -6.08 -6.69
CA GLU A 33 20.19 -7.45 -6.99
C GLU A 33 19.82 -8.43 -5.87
N ASP A 34 19.78 -7.99 -4.63
CA ASP A 34 19.40 -8.82 -3.49
C ASP A 34 17.89 -9.15 -3.51
N ASP A 35 17.05 -8.21 -3.97
CA ASP A 35 15.61 -8.45 -4.16
C ASP A 35 15.35 -9.54 -5.21
N SER A 36 16.18 -9.58 -6.26
CA SER A 36 16.08 -10.60 -7.32
C SER A 36 16.37 -12.02 -6.83
N LYS A 37 17.09 -12.16 -5.70
CA LYS A 37 17.47 -13.45 -5.10
C LYS A 37 16.53 -13.90 -3.98
N LYS A 38 15.58 -13.06 -3.56
CA LYS A 38 14.62 -13.40 -2.50
C LYS A 38 13.73 -14.56 -2.94
N SER A 39 13.56 -15.54 -2.06
CA SER A 39 12.58 -16.60 -2.28
C SER A 39 11.15 -16.04 -2.20
N HIS A 40 10.22 -16.81 -2.79
CA HIS A 40 8.79 -16.54 -2.71
C HIS A 40 8.33 -16.22 -1.29
N ASP A 41 8.65 -17.08 -0.32
CA ASP A 41 8.24 -16.91 1.09
C ASP A 41 8.74 -15.59 1.71
N VAL A 42 9.97 -15.19 1.37
CA VAL A 42 10.56 -13.94 1.87
C VAL A 42 9.81 -12.75 1.30
N ARG A 43 9.53 -12.74 -0.01
CA ARG A 43 8.77 -11.67 -0.68
C ARG A 43 7.36 -11.56 -0.12
N MET A 44 6.66 -12.69 0.02
CA MET A 44 5.31 -12.72 0.58
C MET A 44 5.29 -12.22 2.02
N LYS A 45 6.30 -12.56 2.83
CA LYS A 45 6.42 -12.05 4.21
C LYS A 45 6.64 -10.53 4.26
N GLU A 46 7.47 -9.99 3.37
CA GLU A 46 7.70 -8.53 3.27
C GLU A 46 6.42 -7.79 2.88
N LEU A 47 5.72 -8.26 1.86
CA LEU A 47 4.42 -7.72 1.45
C LEU A 47 3.38 -7.78 2.57
N LYS A 48 3.31 -8.91 3.28
CA LYS A 48 2.43 -9.08 4.44
C LYS A 48 2.80 -8.13 5.58
N THR A 49 4.08 -7.82 5.76
CA THR A 49 4.54 -6.85 6.76
C THR A 49 4.08 -5.44 6.41
N LEU A 50 4.18 -5.05 5.13
CA LEU A 50 3.68 -3.75 4.65
C LEU A 50 2.16 -3.63 4.81
N LEU A 51 1.41 -4.69 4.48
CA LEU A 51 -0.04 -4.74 4.64
C LEU A 51 -0.49 -4.57 6.10
N ASN A 52 0.26 -5.16 7.03
CA ASN A 52 -0.04 -5.16 8.47
C ASN A 52 0.54 -3.95 9.23
N LYS A 53 1.12 -2.95 8.55
CA LYS A 53 1.60 -1.73 9.19
C LYS A 53 0.45 -1.02 9.91
N ASP A 54 0.69 -0.55 11.14
CA ASP A 54 -0.29 0.23 11.89
C ASP A 54 -0.37 1.66 11.34
N ILE A 55 -1.23 1.85 10.35
CA ILE A 55 -1.39 3.10 9.62
C ILE A 55 -1.97 4.21 10.50
N THR A 56 -2.99 3.89 11.30
CA THR A 56 -3.66 4.89 12.15
C THR A 56 -2.69 5.46 13.18
N SER A 57 -1.95 4.61 13.89
CA SER A 57 -0.93 5.05 14.83
C SER A 57 0.18 5.86 14.16
N CYS A 58 0.57 5.48 12.93
CA CYS A 58 1.53 6.26 12.15
C CYS A 58 0.99 7.67 11.85
N PHE A 59 -0.25 7.82 11.38
CA PHE A 59 -0.86 9.12 11.13
C PHE A 59 -0.91 10.00 12.37
N GLU A 60 -1.25 9.44 13.53
CA GLU A 60 -1.23 10.14 14.81
C GLU A 60 0.18 10.60 15.19
N LYS A 61 1.20 9.73 15.05
CA LYS A 61 2.60 10.09 15.32
C LYS A 61 3.08 11.21 14.39
N THR A 62 2.79 11.12 13.10
CA THR A 62 3.13 12.17 12.14
C THR A 62 2.38 13.46 12.46
N PHE A 63 1.14 13.41 12.94
CA PHE A 63 0.41 14.60 13.37
C PHE A 63 1.14 15.39 14.46
N TYR A 64 1.61 14.71 15.52
CA TYR A 64 2.29 15.37 16.65
C TYR A 64 3.66 15.95 16.28
N SER A 65 4.34 15.35 15.31
CA SER A 65 5.67 15.81 14.88
C SER A 65 5.61 16.83 13.73
N ASN A 66 4.48 16.96 13.03
CA ASN A 66 4.40 17.76 11.81
C ASN A 66 4.48 19.28 12.12
N PRO A 67 5.40 20.02 11.48
CA PRO A 67 5.56 21.46 11.73
C PRO A 67 4.35 22.28 11.25
N TYR A 68 3.68 21.88 10.17
CA TYR A 68 2.53 22.60 9.63
C TYR A 68 1.30 22.52 10.55
N ILE A 69 1.16 21.42 11.28
CA ILE A 69 0.08 21.26 12.27
C ILE A 69 0.28 22.22 13.46
N LYS A 70 1.52 22.39 13.93
CA LYS A 70 1.85 23.26 15.08
C LYS A 70 1.53 24.74 14.83
N GLU A 71 1.48 25.16 13.57
CA GLU A 71 1.15 26.52 13.16
C GLU A 71 -0.37 26.77 13.04
N LEU A 72 -1.20 25.72 13.16
CA LEU A 72 -2.65 25.86 13.19
C LEU A 72 -3.12 26.26 14.59
N ARG A 73 -4.31 26.86 14.67
CA ARG A 73 -4.97 27.10 15.97
C ARG A 73 -5.30 25.77 16.65
N ASP A 74 -5.28 25.77 17.98
CA ASP A 74 -5.59 24.60 18.80
C ASP A 74 -6.92 23.93 18.42
N THR A 75 -7.94 24.72 18.09
CA THR A 75 -9.25 24.19 17.65
C THR A 75 -9.15 23.43 16.34
N ASP A 76 -8.36 23.90 15.36
CA ASP A 76 -8.15 23.20 14.10
C ASP A 76 -7.27 21.96 14.31
N GLN A 77 -6.25 22.03 15.17
CA GLN A 77 -5.43 20.87 15.57
C GLN A 77 -6.30 19.77 16.19
N GLN A 78 -7.15 20.11 17.16
CA GLN A 78 -8.07 19.16 17.81
C GLN A 78 -9.06 18.54 16.82
N ASN A 79 -9.60 19.33 15.89
CA ASN A 79 -10.50 18.85 14.84
C ASN A 79 -9.81 17.84 13.91
N ILE A 80 -8.57 18.12 13.49
CA ILE A 80 -7.78 17.21 12.66
C ILE A 80 -7.48 15.92 13.43
N LEU A 81 -7.04 16.01 14.68
CA LEU A 81 -6.76 14.83 15.51
C LEU A 81 -7.98 13.93 15.70
N LEU A 82 -9.15 14.53 15.97
CA LEU A 82 -10.41 13.79 16.11
C LEU A 82 -10.80 13.09 14.80
N LYS A 83 -10.62 13.78 13.66
CA LYS A 83 -10.81 13.18 12.33
C LYS A 83 -9.87 12.00 12.10
N ILE A 84 -8.59 12.09 12.47
CA ILE A 84 -7.63 10.97 12.37
C ILE A 84 -8.10 9.77 13.20
N LYS A 85 -8.47 9.99 14.47
CA LYS A 85 -8.93 8.93 15.37
C LYS A 85 -10.18 8.22 14.84
N ASN A 86 -11.09 8.98 14.23
CA ASN A 86 -12.31 8.46 13.63
C ASN A 86 -12.08 7.65 12.34
N LEU A 87 -10.88 7.69 11.76
CA LEU A 87 -10.54 6.83 10.61
C LEU A 87 -10.31 5.37 11.01
N SER A 88 -9.97 5.10 12.28
CA SER A 88 -9.57 3.77 12.74
C SER A 88 -10.54 2.66 12.31
N PRO A 89 -11.88 2.77 12.51
CA PRO A 89 -12.81 1.73 12.09
C PRO A 89 -12.83 1.50 10.57
N SER A 90 -12.70 2.57 9.78
CA SER A 90 -12.72 2.50 8.32
C SER A 90 -11.43 1.88 7.78
N ILE A 91 -10.28 2.23 8.37
CA ILE A 91 -8.98 1.63 8.04
C ILE A 91 -8.97 0.15 8.44
N THR A 92 -9.49 -0.22 9.61
CA THR A 92 -9.59 -1.62 10.05
C THR A 92 -10.44 -2.45 9.09
N LYS A 93 -11.63 -1.95 8.71
CA LYS A 93 -12.49 -2.64 7.74
C LYS A 93 -11.80 -2.83 6.39
N LEU A 94 -11.07 -1.81 5.93
CA LEU A 94 -10.31 -1.88 4.69
C LEU A 94 -9.18 -2.91 4.80
N HIS A 95 -8.43 -2.88 5.90
CA HIS A 95 -7.36 -3.83 6.18
C HIS A 95 -7.88 -5.28 6.22
N GLU A 96 -8.99 -5.54 6.90
CA GLU A 96 -9.59 -6.88 6.98
C GLU A 96 -9.97 -7.43 5.59
N LYS A 97 -10.57 -6.59 4.72
CA LYS A 97 -10.88 -6.95 3.34
C LYS A 97 -9.62 -7.36 2.59
N TYR A 98 -8.61 -6.48 2.59
CA TYR A 98 -7.38 -6.70 1.83
C TYR A 98 -6.54 -7.84 2.38
N LYS A 99 -6.57 -8.08 3.70
CA LYS A 99 -5.93 -9.22 4.35
C LYS A 99 -6.59 -10.54 3.95
N ALA A 100 -7.92 -10.60 3.91
CA ALA A 100 -8.63 -11.79 3.45
C ALA A 100 -8.34 -12.11 1.98
N GLU A 101 -8.14 -11.09 1.13
CA GLU A 101 -7.71 -11.28 -0.26
C GLU A 101 -6.22 -11.68 -0.36
N PHE A 102 -5.36 -11.18 0.53
CA PHE A 102 -3.93 -11.52 0.57
C PHE A 102 -3.70 -12.97 1.02
N ASP A 103 -4.52 -13.48 1.93
CA ASP A 103 -4.41 -14.85 2.44
C ASP A 103 -5.08 -15.89 1.49
N ASP A 104 -5.56 -15.47 0.31
CA ASP A 104 -6.20 -16.32 -0.71
C ASP A 104 -5.32 -16.43 -1.97
N ASP A 105 -4.48 -17.46 -2.00
CA ASP A 105 -3.54 -17.71 -3.11
C ASP A 105 -4.23 -17.81 -4.48
N SER A 106 -5.46 -18.30 -4.54
CA SER A 106 -6.20 -18.40 -5.81
C SER A 106 -6.58 -17.02 -6.35
N LYS A 107 -6.98 -16.10 -5.47
CA LYS A 107 -7.21 -14.70 -5.85
C LYS A 107 -5.93 -14.00 -6.26
N LEU A 108 -4.85 -14.21 -5.51
CA LEU A 108 -3.55 -13.63 -5.86
C LEU A 108 -3.05 -14.12 -7.21
N LEU A 109 -3.15 -15.42 -7.47
CA LEU A 109 -2.78 -16.03 -8.76
C LEU A 109 -3.58 -15.43 -9.92
N ASN A 110 -4.89 -15.32 -9.77
CA ASN A 110 -5.76 -14.75 -10.82
C ASN A 110 -5.44 -13.26 -11.07
N ALA A 111 -5.31 -12.47 -10.00
CA ALA A 111 -4.92 -11.07 -10.11
C ALA A 111 -3.55 -10.91 -10.78
N GLY A 112 -2.59 -11.76 -10.42
CA GLY A 112 -1.26 -11.78 -11.03
C GLY A 112 -1.30 -12.08 -12.52
N LYS A 113 -2.07 -13.09 -12.94
CA LYS A 113 -2.23 -13.44 -14.35
C LYS A 113 -2.86 -12.32 -15.17
N GLU A 114 -3.83 -11.60 -14.59
CA GLU A 114 -4.48 -10.47 -15.25
C GLU A 114 -3.55 -9.25 -15.42
N LYS A 115 -2.63 -9.03 -14.48
CA LYS A 115 -1.79 -7.82 -14.43
C LYS A 115 -0.40 -8.00 -15.03
N SER A 116 0.18 -9.19 -14.98
CA SER A 116 1.58 -9.44 -15.37
C SER A 116 1.71 -9.86 -16.83
N THR A 117 1.41 -8.95 -17.76
CA THR A 117 1.46 -9.21 -19.22
C THR A 117 2.84 -9.70 -19.70
N ARG A 118 3.93 -9.11 -19.18
CA ARG A 118 5.30 -9.55 -19.52
C ARG A 118 5.62 -10.96 -19.04
N LEU A 119 5.17 -11.32 -17.84
CA LEU A 119 5.36 -12.67 -17.31
C LEU A 119 4.61 -13.67 -18.18
N LYS A 120 3.42 -13.29 -18.66
CA LYS A 120 2.63 -14.10 -19.58
C LYS A 120 3.31 -14.31 -20.92
N GLU A 121 3.91 -13.28 -21.50
CA GLU A 121 4.70 -13.38 -22.74
C GLU A 121 5.87 -14.36 -22.61
N VAL A 122 6.58 -14.34 -21.47
CA VAL A 122 7.70 -15.27 -21.20
C VAL A 122 7.18 -16.70 -21.02
N GLU A 123 6.06 -16.88 -20.32
CA GLU A 123 5.39 -18.18 -20.18
C GLU A 123 5.02 -18.76 -21.54
N ASP A 124 4.34 -17.98 -22.39
CA ASP A 124 3.89 -18.40 -23.71
C ASP A 124 5.06 -18.72 -24.64
N TYR A 125 6.15 -17.94 -24.56
CA TYR A 125 7.38 -18.24 -25.29
C TYR A 125 7.99 -19.58 -24.88
N LEU A 126 8.10 -19.86 -23.57
CA LEU A 126 8.63 -21.12 -23.06
C LEU A 126 7.77 -22.32 -23.46
N ILE A 127 6.44 -22.16 -23.46
CA ILE A 127 5.52 -23.18 -23.99
C ILE A 127 5.78 -23.40 -25.48
N GLY A 128 5.92 -22.33 -26.26
CA GLY A 128 6.13 -22.40 -27.71
C GLY A 128 7.41 -23.12 -28.13
N ILE A 129 8.48 -23.03 -27.34
CA ILE A 129 9.75 -23.73 -27.59
C ILE A 129 9.84 -25.10 -26.91
N GLY A 130 8.79 -25.56 -26.22
CA GLY A 130 8.78 -26.82 -25.47
C GLY A 130 9.63 -26.81 -24.19
N GLY A 131 10.00 -25.62 -23.70
CA GLY A 131 10.79 -25.42 -22.47
C GLY A 131 9.95 -25.31 -21.19
N TYR A 132 8.63 -25.42 -21.28
CA TYR A 132 7.73 -25.32 -20.13
C TYR A 132 7.67 -26.66 -19.37
N THR A 133 8.45 -26.73 -18.29
CA THR A 133 8.52 -27.90 -17.39
C THR A 133 7.61 -27.74 -16.17
N GLU A 134 7.41 -28.82 -15.39
CA GLU A 134 6.64 -28.72 -14.13
C GLU A 134 7.31 -27.77 -13.11
N ASN A 135 8.64 -27.70 -13.10
CA ASN A 135 9.36 -26.72 -12.27
C ASN A 135 9.10 -25.29 -12.75
N SER A 136 9.18 -25.07 -14.07
CA SER A 136 8.87 -23.77 -14.67
C SER A 136 7.44 -23.32 -14.32
N LYS A 137 6.47 -24.23 -14.41
CA LYS A 137 5.08 -23.97 -14.04
C LYS A 137 4.96 -23.47 -12.60
N LYS A 138 5.61 -24.14 -11.65
CA LYS A 138 5.61 -23.72 -10.24
C LYS A 138 6.26 -22.34 -10.05
N ASP A 139 7.35 -22.07 -10.75
CA ASP A 139 8.02 -20.77 -10.70
C ASP A 139 7.12 -19.65 -11.26
N PHE A 140 6.38 -19.92 -12.34
CA PHE A 140 5.39 -18.99 -12.88
C PHE A 140 4.23 -18.76 -11.92
N GLU A 141 3.67 -19.81 -11.32
CA GLU A 141 2.60 -19.70 -10.33
C GLU A 141 3.01 -18.83 -9.15
N ASN A 142 4.21 -19.07 -8.58
CA ASN A 142 4.76 -18.23 -7.52
C ASN A 142 4.93 -16.77 -7.97
N SER A 143 5.47 -16.56 -9.18
CA SER A 143 5.68 -15.21 -9.74
C SER A 143 4.37 -14.45 -9.97
N TYR A 144 3.30 -15.16 -10.39
CA TYR A 144 1.97 -14.59 -10.51
C TYR A 144 1.38 -14.25 -9.13
N ILE A 145 1.47 -15.15 -8.15
CA ILE A 145 1.02 -14.89 -6.78
C ILE A 145 1.72 -13.65 -6.20
N GLU A 146 3.04 -13.56 -6.34
CA GLU A 146 3.82 -12.38 -5.92
C GLU A 146 3.34 -11.10 -6.60
N SER A 147 3.09 -11.16 -7.91
CA SER A 147 2.58 -10.03 -8.68
C SER A 147 1.20 -9.57 -8.20
N GLY A 148 0.30 -10.53 -7.95
CA GLY A 148 -1.03 -10.26 -7.43
C GLY A 148 -0.99 -9.67 -6.03
N ALA A 149 -0.10 -10.19 -5.17
CA ALA A 149 0.10 -9.70 -3.81
C ALA A 149 0.66 -8.26 -3.81
N TYR A 150 1.62 -7.97 -4.69
CA TYR A 150 2.16 -6.64 -4.88
C TYR A 150 1.07 -5.64 -5.29
N ASP A 151 0.31 -5.95 -6.34
CA ASP A 151 -0.79 -5.12 -6.84
C ASP A 151 -1.86 -4.88 -5.76
N LEU A 152 -2.19 -5.91 -4.98
CA LEU A 152 -3.13 -5.83 -3.87
C LEU A 152 -2.65 -4.86 -2.78
N VAL A 153 -1.38 -4.97 -2.33
CA VAL A 153 -0.81 -4.08 -1.31
C VAL A 153 -0.79 -2.63 -1.79
N VAL A 154 -0.47 -2.43 -3.07
CA VAL A 154 -0.50 -1.10 -3.70
C VAL A 154 -1.92 -0.53 -3.72
N ARG A 155 -2.92 -1.30 -4.14
CA ARG A 155 -4.33 -0.90 -4.13
C ARG A 155 -4.82 -0.55 -2.72
N TYR A 156 -4.49 -1.37 -1.73
CA TYR A 156 -4.77 -1.09 -0.33
C TYR A 156 -4.18 0.28 0.09
N GLY A 157 -2.91 0.52 -0.22
CA GLY A 157 -2.25 1.79 0.10
C GLY A 157 -2.94 2.99 -0.56
N PHE A 158 -3.37 2.88 -1.83
CA PHE A 158 -4.12 3.94 -2.50
C PHE A 158 -5.49 4.20 -1.88
N GLU A 159 -6.25 3.17 -1.52
CA GLU A 159 -7.55 3.33 -0.86
C GLU A 159 -7.41 3.99 0.52
N VAL A 160 -6.38 3.62 1.29
CA VAL A 160 -6.03 4.30 2.55
C VAL A 160 -5.72 5.78 2.30
N ASN A 161 -4.91 6.08 1.27
CA ASN A 161 -4.50 7.45 0.94
C ASN A 161 -5.71 8.32 0.55
N ASP A 162 -6.63 7.76 -0.23
CA ASP A 162 -7.87 8.43 -0.65
C ASP A 162 -8.78 8.70 0.56
N LEU A 163 -9.00 7.68 1.39
CA LEU A 163 -9.78 7.78 2.61
C LEU A 163 -9.23 8.89 3.53
N PHE A 164 -7.94 8.84 3.84
CA PHE A 164 -7.28 9.82 4.69
C PHE A 164 -7.32 11.23 4.08
N SER A 165 -7.00 11.36 2.79
CA SER A 165 -7.00 12.65 2.09
C SER A 165 -8.37 13.32 2.12
N LYS A 166 -9.44 12.58 1.86
CA LYS A 166 -10.82 13.09 1.89
C LYS A 166 -11.19 13.58 3.29
N THR A 167 -10.92 12.77 4.31
CA THR A 167 -11.26 13.12 5.69
C THR A 167 -10.57 14.39 6.19
N ILE A 168 -9.30 14.61 5.83
CA ILE A 168 -8.52 15.75 6.32
C ILE A 168 -8.68 17.01 5.43
N ARG A 169 -8.86 16.87 4.10
CA ARG A 169 -8.93 18.02 3.17
C ARG A 169 -10.20 18.87 3.31
N ASP A 170 -11.30 18.32 3.81
CA ASP A 170 -12.56 19.06 4.00
C ASP A 170 -12.56 19.90 5.30
N ASN A 171 -11.46 20.61 5.57
CA ASN A 171 -11.29 21.57 6.67
C ASN A 171 -11.21 23.00 6.16
#